data_AF-A0A841ZBW0-F1
#
_entry.id   AF-A0A841ZBW0-F1
#
_cell.length_a   1.000
_cell.length_b   1.000
_cell.length_c   1.000
_cell.angle_alpha   90.00
_cell.angle_beta   90.00
_cell.angle_gamma   90.00
#
_symmetry.space_group_name_H-M   'P 1'
#
loop_
_entity.id
_entity.type
_entity.pdbx_description
1 polymer ?
#
loop_
_entity_poly.entity_id
_entity_poly.type
_entity_poly.pdbx_seq_one_letter_code
_entity_poly.pdbx_strand_id
1 'polypeptide(L)'
;MRQIENDRLYLSSDPYITVDEETNKWQTHLDYQDYLYRSVSNRIPFLIYEEELKRINDFIVFLLEKTNEETEEQINAHANLEPDWTWVGTAEIEMTQESVKSTWSFNRNKTLYLTAVTLLNSFLESCLNDLVKLFISEERIRAKRMANLEKYVSIINKFLKSNLSMPEYLKESRKLRNEFVHDQLSSSEVGEETVRYTIDAIVELLYDIEQEFIDKEIIGR
;
A
#
# COMPACT_ATOMS: atom_id res chain seq x y z
N MET A 1 -15.10 -28.71 21.07
CA MET A 1 -16.05 -28.30 20.02
C MET A 1 -16.28 -26.82 20.19
N ARG A 2 -15.46 -26.02 19.52
CA ARG A 2 -15.73 -25.26 18.28
C ARG A 2 -16.18 -23.83 18.60
N GLN A 3 -15.17 -22.94 18.66
CA GLN A 3 -15.35 -21.51 18.50
C GLN A 3 -14.03 -20.89 17.96
N ILE A 4 -13.39 -21.56 17.00
CA ILE A 4 -12.19 -21.10 16.27
C ILE A 4 -12.52 -21.01 14.78
N GLU A 5 -13.71 -20.51 14.43
CA GLU A 5 -14.19 -20.54 13.03
C GLU A 5 -14.53 -19.18 12.41
N ASN A 6 -14.33 -18.05 13.08
CA ASN A 6 -14.70 -16.73 12.50
C ASN A 6 -13.59 -15.69 12.36
N ASP A 7 -12.34 -15.95 12.77
CA ASP A 7 -11.21 -15.04 12.48
C ASP A 7 -10.47 -15.45 11.20
N ARG A 8 -11.22 -15.90 10.19
CA ARG A 8 -10.65 -16.08 8.84
C ARG A 8 -10.29 -14.69 8.33
N LEU A 9 -9.04 -14.53 7.86
CA LEU A 9 -8.63 -13.42 7.03
C LEU A 9 -9.76 -13.07 6.06
N TYR A 10 -10.35 -11.90 6.22
CA TYR A 10 -11.16 -11.31 5.16
C TYR A 10 -10.19 -10.86 4.08
N LEU A 11 -9.74 -11.82 3.27
CA LEU A 11 -9.24 -11.57 1.93
C LEU A 11 -10.41 -10.89 1.21
N SER A 12 -10.31 -9.57 1.01
CA SER A 12 -11.29 -8.79 0.27
C SER A 12 -11.23 -9.20 -1.21
N SER A 13 -11.88 -10.30 -1.55
CA SER A 13 -12.15 -10.71 -2.93
C SER A 13 -13.38 -10.02 -3.52
N ASP A 14 -13.96 -9.03 -2.85
CA ASP A 14 -15.16 -8.35 -3.35
C ASP A 14 -14.77 -7.12 -4.19
N PRO A 15 -15.16 -7.08 -5.48
CA PRO A 15 -14.91 -5.94 -6.34
C PRO A 15 -15.94 -4.85 -6.01
N TYR A 16 -15.61 -3.92 -5.13
CA TYR A 16 -16.46 -2.75 -4.87
C TYR A 16 -15.94 -1.53 -5.59
N ILE A 17 -16.28 -1.43 -6.88
CA ILE A 17 -16.52 -0.14 -7.51
C ILE A 17 -18.02 0.11 -7.43
N THR A 18 -18.47 0.75 -6.36
CA THR A 18 -19.71 1.54 -6.39
C THR A 18 -19.29 2.98 -6.56
N VAL A 19 -19.32 3.44 -7.81
CA VAL A 19 -19.32 4.87 -8.11
C VAL A 19 -20.62 5.42 -7.52
N ASP A 20 -20.52 6.24 -6.48
CA ASP A 20 -21.64 7.08 -6.08
C ASP A 20 -21.78 8.18 -7.15
N GLU A 21 -22.62 7.89 -8.16
CA GLU A 21 -22.93 8.80 -9.26
C GLU A 21 -23.68 10.06 -8.78
N GLU A 22 -24.12 10.13 -7.52
CA GLU A 22 -24.93 11.24 -7.00
C GLU A 22 -24.14 12.30 -6.21
N THR A 23 -22.96 12.00 -5.66
CA THR A 23 -22.24 12.97 -4.80
C THR A 23 -21.08 13.72 -5.43
N ASN A 24 -20.52 13.30 -6.58
CA ASN A 24 -19.40 13.98 -7.27
C ASN A 24 -18.20 14.30 -6.34
N LYS A 25 -18.10 13.60 -5.19
CA LYS A 25 -17.04 13.76 -4.20
C LYS A 25 -15.94 12.76 -4.48
N TRP A 26 -14.70 13.23 -4.41
CA TRP A 26 -13.54 12.34 -4.52
C TRP A 26 -13.38 11.59 -3.20
N GLN A 27 -13.91 10.39 -3.11
CA GLN A 27 -13.75 9.52 -1.94
C GLN A 27 -12.58 8.56 -2.15
N THR A 28 -11.80 8.33 -1.10
CA THR A 28 -10.82 7.23 -1.03
C THR A 28 -11.58 5.98 -0.57
N HIS A 29 -11.30 4.85 -1.19
CA HIS A 29 -11.82 3.54 -0.79
C HIS A 29 -10.88 2.79 0.18
N LEU A 30 -9.73 3.38 0.52
CA LEU A 30 -8.86 2.94 1.61
C LEU A 30 -9.40 3.47 2.93
N ASP A 31 -9.99 2.59 3.74
CA ASP A 31 -10.42 2.95 5.07
C ASP A 31 -9.25 2.87 6.07
N TYR A 32 -9.20 3.80 7.04
CA TYR A 32 -8.26 3.72 8.18
C TYR A 32 -8.31 2.38 8.94
N GLN A 33 -9.43 1.66 8.83
CA GLN A 33 -9.67 0.38 9.50
C GLN A 33 -9.43 -0.84 8.61
N ASP A 34 -9.09 -0.65 7.34
CA ASP A 34 -8.95 -1.74 6.39
C ASP A 34 -7.76 -2.65 6.73
N TYR A 35 -8.09 -3.82 7.28
CA TYR A 35 -7.31 -5.07 7.30
C TYR A 35 -5.79 -4.91 7.32
N LEU A 36 -5.29 -4.18 8.32
CA LEU A 36 -3.86 -4.13 8.60
C LEU A 36 -3.38 -5.44 9.22
N TYR A 37 -2.12 -5.76 8.99
CA TYR A 37 -1.45 -6.91 9.59
C TYR A 37 -1.64 -6.87 11.11
N ARG A 38 -2.23 -7.94 11.67
CA ARG A 38 -2.38 -8.12 13.12
C ARG A 38 -1.47 -9.25 13.54
N SER A 39 -0.58 -8.96 14.48
CA SER A 39 0.33 -9.97 15.02
C SER A 39 -0.47 -11.03 15.77
N VAL A 40 -0.35 -12.28 15.34
CA VAL A 40 -0.98 -13.43 16.00
C VAL A 40 -0.31 -13.73 17.34
N SER A 41 1.00 -13.50 17.43
CA SER A 41 1.78 -13.73 18.64
C SER A 41 1.72 -12.57 19.64
N ASN A 42 1.43 -11.33 19.18
CA ASN A 42 1.65 -10.09 19.93
C ASN A 42 3.09 -9.95 20.47
N ARG A 43 4.08 -10.51 19.74
CA ARG A 43 5.49 -10.52 20.16
C ARG A 43 6.37 -9.79 19.17
N ILE A 44 7.50 -9.31 19.69
CA ILE A 44 8.56 -8.71 18.88
C ILE A 44 9.20 -9.81 18.00
N PRO A 45 9.45 -9.53 16.70
CA PRO A 45 9.31 -8.22 16.05
C PRO A 45 7.95 -7.96 15.38
N PHE A 46 7.06 -8.95 15.30
CA PHE A 46 5.79 -8.88 14.57
C PHE A 46 4.84 -7.79 15.09
N LEU A 47 4.80 -7.55 16.41
CA LEU A 47 4.05 -6.45 17.00
C LEU A 47 4.53 -5.06 16.50
N ILE A 48 5.84 -4.91 16.28
CA ILE A 48 6.40 -3.66 15.74
C ILE A 48 5.98 -3.50 14.28
N TYR A 49 6.00 -4.59 13.50
CA TYR A 49 5.58 -4.56 12.09
C TYR A 49 4.10 -4.20 11.93
N GLU A 50 3.23 -4.69 12.83
CA GLU A 50 1.82 -4.28 12.91
C GLU A 50 1.70 -2.76 13.12
N GLU A 51 2.38 -2.21 14.13
CA GLU A 51 2.33 -0.77 14.42
C GLU A 51 2.87 0.09 13.26
N GLU A 52 3.97 -0.34 12.64
CA GLU A 52 4.59 0.38 11.53
C GLU A 52 3.72 0.36 10.27
N LEU A 53 3.16 -0.80 9.89
CA LEU A 53 2.26 -0.88 8.74
C LEU A 53 1.02 -0.02 8.95
N LYS A 54 0.48 0.02 10.18
CA LYS A 54 -0.62 0.90 10.54
C LYS A 54 -0.27 2.38 10.33
N ARG A 55 0.89 2.83 10.81
CA ARG A 55 1.33 4.23 10.62
C ARG A 55 1.52 4.58 9.15
N ILE A 56 2.05 3.65 8.35
CA ILE A 56 2.20 3.84 6.90
C ILE A 56 0.82 3.98 6.24
N ASN A 57 -0.14 3.13 6.60
CA ASN A 57 -1.50 3.21 6.08
C ASN A 57 -2.17 4.54 6.45
N ASP A 58 -2.13 4.92 7.74
CA ASP A 58 -2.70 6.18 8.22
C ASP A 58 -2.12 7.39 7.47
N PHE A 59 -0.81 7.35 7.19
CA PHE A 59 -0.14 8.39 6.42
C PHE A 59 -0.59 8.43 4.95
N ILE A 60 -0.74 7.27 4.31
CA ILE A 60 -1.21 7.18 2.91
C ILE A 60 -2.64 7.71 2.80
N VAL A 61 -3.55 7.26 3.67
CA VAL A 61 -4.95 7.70 3.69
C VAL A 61 -5.01 9.22 3.90
N PHE A 62 -4.27 9.75 4.89
CA PHE A 62 -4.19 11.18 5.14
C PHE A 62 -3.76 11.98 3.89
N LEU A 63 -2.74 11.51 3.16
CA LEU A 63 -2.28 12.19 1.94
C LEU A 63 -3.34 12.18 0.84
N LEU A 64 -4.05 11.06 0.67
CA LEU A 64 -5.09 10.92 -0.33
C LEU A 64 -6.30 11.81 -0.02
N GLU A 65 -6.77 11.78 1.23
CA GLU A 65 -7.85 12.65 1.71
C GLU A 65 -7.50 14.13 1.53
N LYS A 66 -6.29 14.54 1.95
CA LYS A 66 -5.85 15.94 1.79
C LYS A 66 -5.75 16.36 0.33
N THR A 67 -5.27 15.47 -0.53
CA THR A 67 -5.22 15.75 -1.98
C THR A 67 -6.63 15.89 -2.56
N ASN A 68 -7.58 15.06 -2.12
CA ASN A 68 -8.98 15.16 -2.56
C ASN A 68 -9.61 16.47 -2.08
N GLU A 69 -9.43 16.84 -0.82
CA GLU A 69 -9.90 18.11 -0.25
C GLU A 69 -9.32 19.32 -1.01
N GLU A 70 -8.01 19.38 -1.22
CA GLU A 70 -7.36 20.47 -1.97
C GLU A 70 -7.87 20.56 -3.43
N THR A 71 -8.12 19.41 -4.06
CA THR A 71 -8.69 19.36 -5.42
C THR A 71 -10.10 19.97 -5.42
N GLU A 72 -10.95 19.58 -4.47
CA GLU A 72 -12.31 20.12 -4.33
C GLU A 72 -12.31 21.62 -4.01
N GLU A 73 -11.43 22.08 -3.11
CA GLU A 73 -11.28 23.50 -2.79
C GLU A 73 -10.89 24.32 -4.03
N GLN A 74 -9.95 23.84 -4.85
CA GLN A 74 -9.57 24.53 -6.08
C GLN A 74 -10.70 24.57 -7.10
N ILE A 75 -11.42 23.46 -7.30
CA ILE A 75 -12.60 23.42 -8.18
C ILE A 75 -13.65 24.43 -7.72
N ASN A 76 -13.94 24.48 -6.42
CA ASN A 76 -14.93 25.37 -5.83
C ASN A 76 -14.50 26.85 -5.88
N ALA A 77 -13.21 27.14 -5.70
CA ALA A 77 -12.67 28.50 -5.87
C ALA A 77 -12.88 29.01 -7.30
N HIS A 78 -12.74 28.15 -8.30
CA HIS A 78 -13.05 28.49 -9.69
C HIS A 78 -14.55 28.57 -9.99
N ALA A 79 -15.39 27.81 -9.27
CA ALA A 79 -16.86 27.87 -9.39
C ALA A 79 -17.46 29.16 -8.80
N ASN A 80 -16.85 29.71 -7.76
CA ASN A 80 -17.31 30.91 -7.04
C ASN A 80 -16.85 32.23 -7.70
N LEU A 81 -16.12 32.17 -8.81
CA LEU A 81 -15.93 33.33 -9.67
C LEU A 81 -17.28 33.66 -10.30
N GLU A 82 -17.99 34.66 -9.75
CA GLU A 82 -19.22 35.14 -10.36
C GLU A 82 -18.94 35.42 -11.85
N PRO A 83 -19.76 34.89 -12.78
CA PRO A 83 -19.65 35.19 -14.19
C PRO A 83 -20.15 36.61 -14.43
N ASP A 84 -19.47 37.58 -13.84
CA ASP A 84 -19.75 38.98 -14.06
C ASP A 84 -18.49 39.69 -14.56
N TRP A 85 -18.65 40.08 -15.83
CA TRP A 85 -17.93 41.11 -16.56
C TRP A 85 -16.70 40.65 -17.34
N THR A 86 -16.98 40.41 -18.62
CA THR A 86 -16.07 40.46 -19.77
C THR A 86 -15.03 39.33 -19.83
N TRP A 87 -15.29 38.36 -20.74
CA TRP A 87 -14.35 37.40 -21.35
C TRP A 87 -14.26 35.96 -20.84
N VAL A 88 -15.01 35.54 -19.83
CA VAL A 88 -15.02 34.13 -19.39
C VAL A 88 -16.47 33.65 -19.28
N GLY A 89 -16.90 32.82 -20.22
CA GLY A 89 -18.22 32.18 -20.20
C GLY A 89 -18.21 30.90 -19.35
N THR A 90 -19.39 30.27 -19.25
CA THR A 90 -19.57 29.00 -18.52
C THR A 90 -18.64 27.90 -19.04
N ALA A 91 -18.40 27.86 -20.35
CA ALA A 91 -17.51 26.88 -20.97
C ALA A 91 -16.06 27.01 -20.51
N GLU A 92 -15.54 28.23 -20.35
CA GLU A 92 -14.19 28.46 -19.85
C GLU A 92 -14.03 28.09 -18.37
N ILE A 93 -15.08 28.28 -17.56
CA ILE A 93 -15.11 27.83 -16.15
C ILE A 93 -15.08 26.30 -16.09
N GLU A 94 -15.94 25.63 -16.88
CA GLU A 94 -15.97 24.16 -16.98
C GLU A 94 -14.63 23.59 -17.45
N MET A 95 -14.02 24.18 -18.48
CA MET A 95 -12.70 23.77 -18.96
C MET A 95 -11.61 23.90 -17.89
N THR A 96 -11.66 24.97 -17.08
CA THR A 96 -10.70 25.19 -16.00
C THR A 96 -10.88 24.15 -14.90
N GLN A 97 -12.12 23.87 -14.50
CA GLN A 97 -12.43 22.81 -13.53
C GLN A 97 -11.96 21.43 -14.03
N GLU A 98 -12.19 21.11 -15.30
CA GLU A 98 -11.74 19.85 -15.90
C GLU A 98 -10.21 19.75 -15.96
N SER A 99 -9.52 20.87 -16.23
CA SER A 99 -8.06 20.94 -16.17
C SER A 99 -7.54 20.68 -14.75
N VAL A 100 -8.15 21.29 -13.73
CA VAL A 100 -7.79 21.07 -12.32
C VAL A 100 -7.99 19.59 -11.95
N LYS A 101 -9.16 19.01 -12.27
CA LYS A 101 -9.45 17.59 -12.05
C LYS A 101 -8.41 16.69 -12.72
N SER A 102 -8.10 16.96 -13.98
CA SER A 102 -7.12 16.18 -14.75
C SER A 102 -5.72 16.26 -14.17
N THR A 103 -5.26 17.46 -13.76
CA THR A 103 -3.94 17.64 -13.15
C THR A 103 -3.81 16.90 -11.82
N TRP A 104 -4.81 17.00 -10.94
CA TRP A 104 -4.76 16.32 -9.65
C TRP A 104 -4.98 14.81 -9.75
N SER A 105 -5.82 14.35 -10.69
CA SER A 105 -5.92 12.93 -11.05
C SER A 105 -4.58 12.39 -11.53
N PHE A 106 -3.89 13.12 -12.42
CA PHE A 106 -2.55 12.76 -12.88
C PHE A 106 -1.56 12.67 -11.70
N ASN A 107 -1.52 13.65 -10.81
CA ASN A 107 -0.62 13.64 -9.64
C ASN A 107 -0.89 12.46 -8.70
N ARG A 108 -2.16 12.10 -8.45
CA ARG A 108 -2.52 10.90 -7.68
C ARG A 108 -2.00 9.63 -8.36
N ASN A 109 -2.35 9.47 -9.64
CA ASN A 109 -2.09 8.24 -10.40
C ASN A 109 -0.62 8.05 -10.79
N LYS A 110 0.16 9.13 -10.89
CA LYS A 110 1.56 9.12 -11.33
C LYS A 110 2.57 9.42 -10.23
N THR A 111 2.12 9.86 -9.05
CA THR A 111 3.04 10.18 -7.95
C THR A 111 2.57 9.60 -6.63
N LEU A 112 1.37 9.91 -6.15
CA LEU A 112 0.97 9.55 -4.78
C LEU A 112 0.83 8.04 -4.60
N TYR A 113 0.08 7.33 -5.46
CA TYR A 113 -0.06 5.88 -5.33
C TYR A 113 1.27 5.14 -5.51
N LEU A 114 2.12 5.63 -6.41
CA LEU A 114 3.45 5.05 -6.63
C LEU A 114 4.41 5.32 -5.46
N THR A 115 4.27 6.47 -4.80
CA THR A 115 4.99 6.78 -3.55
C THR A 115 4.52 5.85 -2.43
N ALA A 116 3.21 5.63 -2.29
CA ALA A 116 2.65 4.67 -1.34
C ALA A 116 3.17 3.25 -1.58
N VAL A 117 3.13 2.77 -2.83
CA VAL A 117 3.72 1.48 -3.24
C VAL A 117 5.21 1.41 -2.88
N THR A 118 5.96 2.50 -3.07
CA THR A 118 7.38 2.55 -2.73
C THR A 118 7.61 2.39 -1.23
N LEU A 119 6.87 3.13 -0.40
CA LEU A 119 6.94 3.05 1.06
C LEU A 119 6.61 1.65 1.57
N LEU A 120 5.54 1.05 1.05
CA LEU A 120 5.10 -0.31 1.41
C LEU A 120 6.15 -1.37 1.05
N ASN A 121 6.76 -1.27 -0.13
CA ASN A 121 7.83 -2.17 -0.54
C ASN A 121 9.10 -2.00 0.32
N SER A 122 9.45 -0.77 0.69
CA SER A 122 10.57 -0.48 1.58
C SER A 122 10.33 -1.01 3.00
N PHE A 123 9.10 -0.88 3.51
CA PHE A 123 8.68 -1.47 4.77
C PHE A 123 8.85 -3.00 4.77
N LEU A 124 8.32 -3.67 3.74
CA LEU A 124 8.45 -5.12 3.63
C LEU A 124 9.94 -5.55 3.54
N GLU A 125 10.74 -4.84 2.76
CA GLU A 125 12.18 -5.10 2.65
C GLU A 125 12.89 -4.99 4.02
N SER A 126 12.51 -3.99 4.82
CA SER A 126 13.03 -3.80 6.18
C SER A 126 12.64 -4.97 7.09
N CYS A 127 11.36 -5.33 7.13
CA CYS A 127 10.86 -6.44 7.95
C CYS A 127 11.58 -7.76 7.63
N LEU A 128 11.69 -8.08 6.34
CA LEU A 128 12.36 -9.32 5.90
C LEU A 128 13.85 -9.32 6.21
N ASN A 129 14.52 -8.17 6.07
CA ASN A 129 15.92 -8.01 6.46
C ASN A 129 16.11 -8.25 7.95
N ASP A 130 15.24 -7.67 8.79
CA ASP A 130 15.31 -7.83 10.25
C ASP A 130 15.04 -9.26 10.69
N LEU A 131 14.07 -9.95 10.08
CA LEU A 131 13.84 -11.38 10.30
C LEU A 131 15.05 -12.24 9.89
N VAL A 132 15.70 -11.91 8.76
CA VAL A 132 16.88 -12.66 8.32
C VAL A 132 18.09 -12.44 9.23
N LYS A 133 18.23 -11.27 9.86
CA LYS A 133 19.28 -10.99 10.86
C LYS A 133 19.19 -11.90 12.09
N LEU A 134 18.02 -12.50 12.38
CA LEU A 134 17.87 -13.51 13.44
C LEU A 134 18.67 -14.78 13.15
N PHE A 135 18.97 -15.06 11.88
CA PHE A 135 19.63 -16.31 11.45
C PHE A 135 21.06 -16.11 10.91
N ILE A 136 21.37 -14.92 10.37
CA ILE A 136 22.69 -14.62 9.79
C ILE A 136 23.14 -13.19 10.10
N SER A 137 24.46 -13.02 10.29
CA SER A 137 25.05 -11.71 10.57
C SER A 137 24.90 -10.73 9.40
N GLU A 138 24.84 -9.43 9.72
CA GLU A 138 24.66 -8.35 8.75
C GLU A 138 25.78 -8.30 7.69
N GLU A 139 27.00 -8.63 8.07
CA GLU A 139 28.16 -8.75 7.16
C GLU A 139 27.90 -9.80 6.05
N ARG A 140 27.27 -10.92 6.40
CA ARG A 140 26.90 -11.98 5.44
C ARG A 140 25.76 -11.56 4.52
N ILE A 141 24.82 -10.75 5.03
CA ILE A 141 23.73 -10.18 4.24
C ILE A 141 24.29 -9.20 3.19
N ARG A 142 25.18 -8.28 3.62
CA ARG A 142 25.84 -7.30 2.74
C ARG A 142 26.71 -7.97 1.68
N ALA A 143 27.52 -8.96 2.07
CA ALA A 143 28.38 -9.71 1.15
C ALA A 143 27.60 -10.42 0.04
N LYS A 144 26.34 -10.81 0.30
CA LYS A 144 25.46 -11.49 -0.66
C LYS A 144 24.64 -10.55 -1.57
N ARG A 145 24.74 -9.22 -1.40
CA ARG A 145 23.91 -8.22 -2.12
C ARG A 145 22.42 -8.59 -2.08
N MET A 146 21.87 -8.69 -0.87
CA MET A 146 20.52 -9.23 -0.61
C MET A 146 19.36 -8.24 -0.88
N ALA A 147 19.46 -7.33 -1.86
CA ALA A 147 18.38 -6.39 -2.19
C ALA A 147 17.19 -7.02 -2.95
N ASN A 148 16.84 -8.28 -2.67
CA ASN A 148 15.72 -8.97 -3.31
C ASN A 148 14.89 -9.71 -2.26
N LEU A 149 13.61 -9.36 -2.14
CA LEU A 149 12.64 -9.99 -1.23
C LEU A 149 12.64 -11.52 -1.34
N GLU A 150 12.73 -12.07 -2.56
CA GLU A 150 12.75 -13.52 -2.80
C GLU A 150 13.97 -14.18 -2.15
N LYS A 151 15.11 -13.47 -2.09
CA LYS A 151 16.31 -13.98 -1.42
C LYS A 151 16.11 -13.98 0.10
N TYR A 152 15.46 -12.96 0.66
CA TYR A 152 15.14 -12.97 2.10
C TYR A 152 14.20 -14.12 2.45
N VAL A 153 13.09 -14.28 1.72
CA VAL A 153 12.14 -15.39 1.92
C VAL A 153 12.81 -16.76 1.73
N SER A 154 13.68 -16.91 0.72
CA SER A 154 14.46 -18.15 0.53
C SER A 154 15.34 -18.49 1.73
N ILE A 155 15.96 -17.48 2.36
CA ILE A 155 16.77 -17.70 3.56
C ILE A 155 15.88 -18.06 4.75
N ILE A 156 14.77 -17.35 4.95
CA ILE A 156 13.80 -17.66 6.00
C ILE A 156 13.35 -19.13 5.85
N ASN A 157 12.89 -19.54 4.66
CA ASN A 157 12.51 -20.92 4.35
C ASN A 157 13.61 -21.93 4.67
N LYS A 158 14.86 -21.62 4.34
CA LYS A 158 16.00 -22.50 4.64
C LYS A 158 16.18 -22.73 6.14
N PHE A 159 16.03 -21.69 6.95
CA PHE A 159 16.22 -21.78 8.41
C PHE A 159 15.00 -22.38 9.12
N LEU A 160 13.79 -22.01 8.69
CA LEU A 160 12.55 -22.55 9.24
C LEU A 160 12.25 -23.98 8.77
N LYS A 161 12.89 -24.41 7.67
CA LYS A 161 12.56 -25.64 6.92
C LYS A 161 11.10 -25.60 6.47
N SER A 162 10.72 -24.48 5.86
CA SER A 162 9.35 -24.14 5.44
C SER A 162 9.31 -23.85 3.95
N ASN A 163 8.11 -23.80 3.39
CA ASN A 163 7.85 -23.55 1.96
C ASN A 163 6.99 -22.31 1.78
N LEU A 164 7.33 -21.21 2.46
CA LEU A 164 6.67 -19.92 2.29
C LEU A 164 6.84 -19.45 0.84
N SER A 165 5.74 -19.02 0.24
CA SER A 165 5.75 -18.48 -1.12
C SER A 165 5.66 -16.95 -1.07
N MET A 166 6.29 -16.29 -2.05
CA MET A 166 6.09 -14.85 -2.23
C MET A 166 4.78 -14.65 -3.00
N PRO A 167 3.79 -13.90 -2.46
CA PRO A 167 2.62 -13.51 -3.23
C PRO A 167 3.01 -12.87 -4.58
N GLU A 168 2.36 -13.30 -5.67
CA GLU A 168 2.72 -12.86 -7.03
C GLU A 168 2.58 -11.34 -7.19
N TYR A 169 1.58 -10.76 -6.53
CA TYR A 169 1.32 -9.32 -6.56
C TYR A 169 2.49 -8.49 -6.00
N LEU A 170 3.28 -9.00 -5.06
CA LEU A 170 4.47 -8.30 -4.58
C LEU A 170 5.55 -8.18 -5.66
N LYS A 171 5.60 -9.10 -6.63
CA LYS A 171 6.51 -8.97 -7.77
C LYS A 171 6.06 -7.86 -8.70
N GLU A 172 4.76 -7.76 -8.95
CA GLU A 172 4.15 -6.69 -9.77
C GLU A 172 4.36 -5.32 -9.10
N SER A 173 4.03 -5.22 -7.81
CA SER A 173 4.24 -4.03 -6.98
C SER A 173 5.70 -3.56 -6.98
N ARG A 174 6.66 -4.49 -6.88
CA ARG A 174 8.09 -4.15 -7.00
C ARG A 174 8.50 -3.68 -8.38
N LYS A 175 7.93 -4.26 -9.43
CA LYS A 175 8.19 -3.83 -10.80
C LYS A 175 7.73 -2.38 -10.97
N LEU A 176 6.51 -2.06 -10.52
CA LEU A 176 5.97 -0.69 -10.53
C LEU A 176 6.86 0.28 -9.74
N ARG A 177 7.30 -0.10 -8.53
CA ARG A 177 8.27 0.69 -7.75
C ARG A 177 9.55 0.95 -8.54
N ASN A 178 10.14 -0.07 -9.16
CA ASN A 178 11.39 0.08 -9.90
C ASN A 178 11.22 0.98 -11.12
N GLU A 179 10.13 0.82 -11.85
CA GLU A 179 9.79 1.70 -12.97
C GLU A 179 9.60 3.15 -12.51
N PHE A 180 8.98 3.37 -11.36
CA PHE A 180 8.83 4.71 -10.77
C PHE A 180 10.15 5.34 -10.37
N VAL A 181 10.95 4.64 -9.56
CA VAL A 181 12.22 5.16 -9.03
C VAL A 181 13.25 5.43 -10.14
N HIS A 182 13.15 4.73 -11.27
CA HIS A 182 14.05 4.88 -12.41
C HIS A 182 13.50 5.72 -13.56
N ASP A 183 12.34 6.37 -13.38
CA ASP A 183 11.69 7.20 -14.41
C ASP A 183 11.41 6.43 -15.73
N GLN A 184 10.93 5.19 -15.57
CA GLN A 184 10.66 4.22 -16.64
C GLN A 184 9.20 3.77 -16.66
N LEU A 185 8.32 4.45 -15.92
CA LEU A 185 6.89 4.13 -15.88
C LEU A 185 6.32 4.13 -17.29
N SER A 186 5.80 2.97 -17.69
CA SER A 186 4.93 2.90 -18.84
C SER A 186 3.69 3.78 -18.58
N SER A 187 3.07 4.30 -19.63
CA SER A 187 1.98 5.29 -19.51
C SER A 187 0.74 4.78 -18.75
N SER A 188 0.70 3.52 -18.30
CA SER A 188 -0.36 2.98 -17.45
C SER A 188 -0.54 3.82 -16.18
N GLU A 189 -1.78 4.25 -15.93
CA GLU A 189 -2.16 4.88 -14.67
C GLU A 189 -2.18 3.82 -13.56
N VAL A 190 -1.66 4.19 -12.38
CA VAL A 190 -1.74 3.37 -11.17
C VAL A 190 -2.92 3.89 -10.36
N GLY A 191 -3.77 2.99 -9.88
CA GLY A 191 -4.94 3.31 -9.08
C GLY A 191 -4.77 2.97 -7.61
N GLU A 192 -5.75 3.37 -6.81
CA GLU A 192 -5.86 3.06 -5.38
C GLU A 192 -5.81 1.56 -5.10
N GLU A 193 -6.45 0.75 -5.96
CA GLU A 193 -6.42 -0.71 -5.92
C GLU A 193 -5.00 -1.28 -5.85
N THR A 194 -4.03 -0.62 -6.48
CA THR A 194 -2.63 -1.09 -6.47
C THR A 194 -2.01 -0.96 -5.09
N VAL A 195 -2.34 0.12 -4.36
CA VAL A 195 -1.90 0.30 -2.98
C VAL A 195 -2.57 -0.76 -2.10
N ARG A 196 -3.88 -0.93 -2.26
CA ARG A 196 -4.66 -1.92 -1.50
C ARG A 196 -4.12 -3.34 -1.66
N TYR A 197 -3.97 -3.81 -2.90
CA TYR A 197 -3.44 -5.15 -3.17
C TYR A 197 -1.99 -5.32 -2.73
N THR A 198 -1.20 -4.24 -2.70
CA THR A 198 0.15 -4.27 -2.12
C THR A 198 0.10 -4.49 -0.61
N ILE A 199 -0.80 -3.80 0.11
CA ILE A 199 -1.01 -4.00 1.56
C ILE A 199 -1.44 -5.44 1.82
N ASP A 200 -2.46 -5.94 1.12
CA ASP A 200 -2.99 -7.30 1.33
C ASP A 200 -1.91 -8.37 1.13
N ALA A 201 -1.09 -8.23 0.09
CA ALA A 201 -0.01 -9.17 -0.17
C ALA A 201 1.13 -9.09 0.88
N ILE A 202 1.39 -7.91 1.45
CA ILE A 202 2.32 -7.75 2.59
C ILE A 202 1.76 -8.46 3.82
N VAL A 203 0.47 -8.24 4.13
CA VAL A 203 -0.22 -8.83 5.27
C VAL A 203 -0.20 -10.35 5.20
N GLU A 204 -0.55 -10.92 4.03
CA GLU A 204 -0.51 -12.36 3.76
C GLU A 204 0.87 -12.94 4.07
N LEU A 205 1.93 -12.36 3.50
CA LEU A 205 3.29 -12.85 3.68
C LEU A 205 3.77 -12.75 5.14
N LEU A 206 3.52 -11.63 5.81
CA LEU A 206 3.94 -11.45 7.21
C LEU A 206 3.21 -12.39 8.15
N TYR A 207 1.91 -12.62 7.91
CA TYR A 207 1.12 -13.59 8.66
C TYR A 207 1.67 -15.01 8.50
N ASP A 208 1.92 -15.46 7.28
CA ASP A 208 2.46 -16.79 7.02
C ASP A 208 3.84 -16.98 7.67
N ILE A 209 4.69 -15.95 7.62
CA ILE A 209 6.00 -15.98 8.28
C ILE A 209 5.82 -16.08 9.80
N GLU A 210 4.98 -15.23 10.41
CA GLU A 210 4.75 -15.27 11.85
C GLU A 210 4.24 -16.62 12.30
N GLN A 211 3.32 -17.22 11.53
CA GLN A 211 2.76 -18.51 11.87
C GLN A 211 3.80 -19.63 11.83
N GLU A 212 4.70 -19.62 10.85
CA GLU A 212 5.85 -20.52 10.85
C GLU A 212 6.78 -20.27 12.04
N PHE A 213 7.00 -19.02 12.44
CA PHE A 213 7.79 -18.70 13.63
C PHE A 213 7.18 -19.26 14.92
N ILE A 214 5.84 -19.21 15.05
CA ILE A 214 5.09 -19.80 16.17
C ILE A 214 5.18 -21.33 16.14
N ASP A 215 4.92 -21.94 14.98
CA ASP A 215 4.89 -23.41 14.81
C ASP A 215 6.25 -24.05 15.04
N LYS A 216 7.35 -23.32 14.78
CA LYS A 216 8.72 -23.74 15.07
C LYS A 216 9.22 -23.32 16.46
N GLU A 217 8.36 -22.72 17.29
CA GLU A 217 8.68 -22.23 18.64
C GLU A 217 9.87 -21.24 18.68
N ILE A 218 10.08 -20.48 17.59
CA ILE A 218 11.16 -19.48 17.51
C ILE A 218 10.78 -18.24 18.32
N ILE A 219 9.50 -17.86 18.23
CA ILE A 219 8.84 -16.99 19.18
C ILE A 219 7.86 -17.86 19.96
N GLY A 220 7.92 -17.81 21.29
CA GLY A 220 6.98 -18.56 22.11
C GLY A 220 5.53 -18.15 21.80
N ARG A 221 4.56 -19.02 22.10
CA ARG A 221 3.13 -18.68 22.05
C ARG A 221 2.78 -17.60 23.05
#